data_AF-A0A088EXK1-F1
#
_entry.id   AF-A0A088EXK1-F1
#
_cell.length_a   1.000
_cell.length_b   1.000
_cell.length_c   1.000
_cell.angle_alpha   90.00
_cell.angle_beta   90.00
_cell.angle_gamma   90.00
#
_symmetry.space_group_name_H-M   'P 1'
#
loop_
_entity.id
_entity.type
_entity.pdbx_description
1 polymer ?
#
loop_
_entity_poly.entity_id
_entity_poly.type
_entity_poly.pdbx_seq_one_letter_code
_entity_poly.pdbx_strand_id
1 'polypeptide(L)'
;MKFLEYLYFRMYKAYDEKNDSPVTRSFMYLTLVQLFILIPLIIYLEKLLIISNIFPEIFIFKIIKSNLFFFAIIILIFLYTYLMFTRKPFSYYLDKFSQSAINKYVKIWMLIVFPFLFLFLTMIFYVHLFGGMILGKEIIGIFSN
;
A
#
# COMPACT_ATOMS: atom_id res chain seq x y z
N MET A 1 11.31 5.60 5.81
CA MET A 1 11.34 4.24 6.38
C MET A 1 10.82 4.09 7.82
N LYS A 2 10.91 5.12 8.69
CA LYS A 2 10.46 5.03 10.11
C LYS A 2 8.98 4.68 10.30
N PHE A 3 8.11 5.10 9.38
CA PHE A 3 6.66 4.90 9.51
C PHE A 3 6.24 3.43 9.39
N LEU A 4 6.70 2.70 8.37
CA LEU A 4 6.35 1.29 8.16
C LEU A 4 6.92 0.39 9.27
N GLU A 5 8.10 0.69 9.80
CA GLU A 5 8.68 -0.03 10.94
C GLU A 5 7.88 0.19 12.21
N TYR A 6 7.42 1.42 12.44
CA TYR A 6 6.51 1.74 13.54
C TYR A 6 5.17 1.00 13.40
N LEU A 7 4.64 0.97 12.18
CA LEU A 7 3.44 0.22 11.82
C LEU A 7 3.56 -1.27 12.12
N TYR A 8 4.67 -1.88 11.68
CA TYR A 8 4.99 -3.27 11.98
C TYR A 8 5.05 -3.54 13.49
N PHE A 9 5.81 -2.72 14.22
CA PHE A 9 5.97 -2.83 15.67
C PHE A 9 4.64 -2.73 16.42
N ARG A 10 3.78 -1.79 16.02
CA ARG A 10 2.47 -1.58 16.65
C ARG A 10 1.50 -2.72 16.37
N MET A 11 1.46 -3.24 15.14
CA MET A 11 0.65 -4.42 14.83
C MET A 11 1.15 -5.64 15.58
N TYR A 12 2.48 -5.81 15.69
CA TYR A 12 3.07 -6.93 16.42
C TYR A 12 2.58 -6.95 17.85
N LYS A 13 2.75 -5.84 18.59
CA LYS A 13 2.26 -5.72 19.96
C LYS A 13 0.75 -5.94 20.08
N ALA A 14 -0.03 -5.40 19.14
CA ALA A 14 -1.48 -5.53 19.17
C ALA A 14 -2.00 -6.96 18.99
N TYR A 15 -1.28 -7.80 18.23
CA TYR A 15 -1.61 -9.22 18.05
C TYR A 15 -1.01 -10.10 19.15
N ASP A 16 0.15 -9.73 19.68
CA ASP A 16 0.76 -10.36 20.85
C ASP A 16 -0.17 -10.25 22.07
N GLU A 17 -0.72 -9.05 22.32
CA GLU A 17 -1.77 -8.81 23.34
C GLU A 17 -3.03 -9.68 23.16
N LYS A 18 -3.30 -10.16 21.93
CA LYS A 18 -4.48 -10.98 21.61
C LYS A 18 -4.20 -12.48 21.62
N ASN A 19 -2.98 -12.91 21.94
CA ASN A 19 -2.52 -14.30 21.79
C ASN A 19 -2.66 -14.84 20.36
N ASP A 20 -2.66 -13.96 19.35
CA ASP A 20 -2.59 -14.32 17.93
C ASP A 20 -1.13 -14.50 17.50
N SER A 21 -0.86 -15.02 16.29
CA SER A 21 0.50 -15.08 15.73
C SER A 21 1.00 -13.68 15.30
N PRO A 22 1.82 -12.97 16.10
CA PRO A 22 2.06 -11.55 15.89
C PRO A 22 2.94 -11.31 14.66
N VAL A 23 3.90 -12.20 14.40
CA VAL A 23 4.77 -12.16 13.22
C VAL A 23 3.95 -12.26 11.94
N THR A 24 3.14 -13.31 11.81
CA THR A 24 2.38 -13.62 10.59
C THR A 24 1.33 -12.54 10.31
N ARG A 25 0.59 -12.12 11.35
CA ARG A 25 -0.47 -11.11 11.20
C ARG A 25 0.10 -9.73 10.86
N SER A 26 1.21 -9.32 11.49
CA SER A 26 1.86 -8.03 11.21
C SER A 26 2.51 -8.01 9.83
N PHE A 27 3.11 -9.13 9.42
CA PHE A 27 3.63 -9.29 8.07
C PHE A 27 2.51 -9.16 7.03
N MET A 28 1.43 -9.93 7.17
CA MET A 28 0.29 -9.88 6.25
C MET A 28 -0.31 -8.47 6.16
N TYR A 29 -0.54 -7.83 7.31
CA TYR A 29 -1.06 -6.47 7.36
C TYR A 29 -0.14 -5.49 6.62
N LEU A 30 1.17 -5.52 6.89
CA LEU A 30 2.12 -4.58 6.29
C LEU A 30 2.25 -4.79 4.78
N THR A 31 2.28 -6.05 4.34
CA THR A 31 2.28 -6.41 2.92
C THR A 31 1.02 -5.89 2.21
N LEU A 32 -0.16 -6.02 2.83
CA LEU A 32 -1.41 -5.48 2.27
C LEU A 32 -1.38 -3.95 2.17
N VAL A 33 -0.87 -3.25 3.20
CA VAL A 33 -0.71 -1.79 3.15
C VAL A 33 0.23 -1.37 2.02
N GLN A 34 1.34 -2.07 1.83
CA GLN A 34 2.28 -1.78 0.75
C GLN A 34 1.66 -2.04 -0.63
N LEU A 35 0.96 -3.16 -0.82
CA LEU A 35 0.22 -3.45 -2.06
C LEU A 35 -0.84 -2.39 -2.36
N PHE A 36 -1.58 -1.98 -1.33
CA PHE A 36 -2.61 -0.97 -1.45
C PHE A 36 -2.05 0.38 -1.90
N ILE A 37 -0.84 0.75 -1.47
CA ILE A 37 -0.18 1.98 -1.92
C ILE A 37 0.42 1.81 -3.32
N LEU A 38 1.04 0.66 -3.60
CA LEU A 38 1.81 0.46 -4.82
C LEU A 38 0.92 0.27 -6.05
N ILE A 39 -0.22 -0.43 -5.94
CA ILE A 39 -1.11 -0.70 -7.08
C ILE A 39 -1.65 0.60 -7.71
N PRO A 40 -2.25 1.55 -6.96
CA PRO A 40 -2.65 2.84 -7.51
C PRO A 40 -1.48 3.63 -8.09
N LEU A 41 -0.30 3.56 -7.47
CA LEU A 41 0.90 4.24 -7.96
C LEU A 41 1.36 3.66 -9.31
N ILE A 42 1.28 2.34 -9.51
CA ILE A 42 1.57 1.70 -10.79
C ILE A 42 0.58 2.15 -11.86
N ILE A 43 -0.72 2.19 -11.55
CA ILE A 43 -1.76 2.68 -12.47
C ILE A 43 -1.51 4.16 -12.84
N TYR A 44 -1.08 4.97 -11.88
CA TYR A 44 -0.73 6.36 -12.13
C TYR A 44 0.54 6.50 -12.98
N LEU A 45 1.55 5.66 -12.75
CA LEU A 45 2.77 5.62 -13.56
C LEU A 45 2.50 5.18 -15.01
N GLU A 46 1.62 4.19 -15.21
CA GLU A 46 1.14 3.79 -16.54
C GLU A 46 0.67 5.02 -17.33
N LYS A 47 -0.18 5.84 -16.71
CA LYS A 47 -0.72 7.07 -17.29
C LYS A 47 0.36 8.09 -17.62
N LEU A 48 1.29 8.34 -16.69
CA LEU A 48 2.38 9.28 -16.94
C LEU A 48 3.26 8.83 -18.11
N LEU A 49 3.52 7.54 -18.23
CA LEU A 49 4.31 6.98 -19.33
C LEU A 49 3.59 7.10 -20.69
N ILE A 50 2.27 6.94 -20.71
CA ILE A 50 1.44 7.16 -21.91
C ILE A 50 1.48 8.64 -22.32
N ILE A 51 1.20 9.57 -21.39
CA ILE A 51 1.16 11.01 -21.67
C ILE A 51 2.52 11.54 -22.12
N SER A 52 3.61 11.05 -21.54
CA SER A 52 4.95 11.49 -21.88
C SER A 52 5.48 10.94 -23.20
N ASN A 53 4.75 10.03 -23.87
CA ASN A 53 5.15 9.38 -25.13
C ASN A 53 6.56 8.75 -25.10
N ILE A 54 7.06 8.39 -23.91
CA ILE A 54 8.40 7.81 -23.77
C ILE A 54 8.45 6.40 -24.37
N PHE A 55 7.34 5.66 -24.27
CA PHE A 55 7.20 4.32 -24.85
C PHE A 55 5.91 4.23 -25.69
N PRO A 56 5.88 3.36 -26.71
CA PRO A 56 4.65 3.07 -27.44
C PRO A 56 3.58 2.53 -26.49
N GLU A 57 2.34 3.02 -26.59
CA GLU A 57 1.23 2.62 -25.70
C GLU A 57 1.01 1.10 -25.69
N ILE A 58 1.14 0.46 -26.85
CA ILE A 58 1.01 -1.00 -27.02
C ILE A 58 2.01 -1.75 -26.13
N PHE A 59 3.23 -1.22 -25.98
CA PHE A 59 4.27 -1.82 -25.15
C PHE A 59 3.95 -1.68 -23.66
N ILE A 60 3.54 -0.48 -23.23
CA ILE A 60 3.15 -0.18 -21.84
C ILE A 60 1.98 -1.09 -21.43
N PHE A 61 0.95 -1.18 -22.26
CA PHE A 61 -0.25 -1.98 -22.01
C PHE A 61 0.07 -3.46 -21.88
N LYS A 62 0.91 -4.00 -22.77
CA LYS A 62 1.30 -5.42 -22.77
C LYS A 62 2.05 -5.81 -21.50
N ILE A 63 2.86 -4.90 -20.94
CA ILE A 63 3.59 -5.14 -19.70
C ILE A 63 2.67 -5.00 -18.49
N ILE A 64 1.98 -3.87 -18.37
CA ILE A 64 1.23 -3.53 -17.16
C ILE A 64 -0.01 -4.41 -16.99
N LYS A 65 -0.64 -4.84 -18.09
CA LYS A 65 -1.75 -5.82 -18.03
C LYS A 65 -1.31 -7.28 -18.00
N SER A 66 -0.02 -7.56 -18.00
CA SER A 66 0.48 -8.93 -17.89
C SER A 66 0.30 -9.44 -16.46
N ASN A 67 -0.32 -10.61 -16.29
CA ASN A 67 -0.40 -11.28 -14.99
C ASN A 67 0.98 -11.51 -14.37
N LEU A 68 1.99 -11.79 -15.19
CA LEU A 68 3.37 -12.01 -14.73
C LEU A 68 3.96 -10.76 -14.06
N PHE A 69 3.62 -9.57 -14.56
CA PHE A 69 4.06 -8.31 -13.98
C PHE A 69 3.51 -8.13 -12.56
N PHE A 70 2.20 -8.36 -12.37
CA PHE A 70 1.58 -8.30 -11.05
C PHE A 70 2.12 -9.36 -10.09
N PHE A 71 2.33 -10.60 -10.55
CA PHE A 71 2.95 -11.64 -9.73
C PHE A 71 4.36 -11.25 -9.29
N ALA A 72 5.18 -10.69 -10.19
CA ALA A 72 6.51 -10.23 -9.86
C ALA A 72 6.49 -9.12 -8.79
N ILE A 73 5.57 -8.15 -8.93
CA ILE A 73 5.39 -7.08 -7.93
C ILE A 73 4.99 -7.64 -6.57
N ILE A 74 4.04 -8.58 -6.52
CA ILE A 74 3.61 -9.20 -5.26
C ILE A 74 4.79 -9.92 -4.60
N ILE A 75 5.53 -10.72 -5.36
CA ILE A 75 6.72 -11.44 -4.85
C ILE A 75 7.76 -10.46 -4.30
N LEU A 76 8.02 -9.36 -5.02
CA LEU A 76 8.96 -8.33 -4.58
C LEU A 76 8.51 -7.65 -3.29
N ILE A 77 7.23 -7.33 -3.12
CA ILE A 77 6.69 -6.76 -1.89
C ILE A 77 6.79 -7.76 -0.73
N PHE A 78 6.47 -9.04 -0.95
CA PHE A 78 6.61 -10.08 0.06
C PHE A 78 8.07 -10.21 0.52
N LEU A 79 9.01 -10.31 -0.42
CA LEU A 79 10.44 -10.38 -0.14
C LEU A 79 10.94 -9.14 0.60
N TYR A 80 10.57 -7.95 0.11
CA TYR A 80 10.93 -6.69 0.76
C TYR A 80 10.40 -6.62 2.20
N THR A 81 9.14 -7.00 2.40
CA THR A 81 8.52 -6.96 3.74
C THR A 81 9.20 -7.95 4.68
N TYR A 82 9.51 -9.14 4.18
CA TYR A 82 10.19 -10.16 4.97
C TYR A 82 11.61 -9.72 5.36
N LEU A 83 12.42 -9.29 4.37
CA LEU A 83 13.82 -8.93 4.58
C LEU A 83 13.98 -7.67 5.43
N MET A 84 13.14 -6.66 5.23
CA MET A 84 13.28 -5.38 5.92
C MET A 84 12.64 -5.36 7.31
N PHE A 85 11.54 -6.11 7.51
CA PHE A 85 10.77 -6.05 8.75
C PHE A 85 10.79 -7.36 9.53
N THR A 86 10.31 -8.46 8.93
CA THR A 86 10.09 -9.72 9.65
C THR A 86 11.38 -10.42 10.10
N ARG A 87 12.47 -10.30 9.33
CA ARG A 87 13.74 -10.96 9.65
C ARG A 87 14.42 -10.40 10.91
N LYS A 88 14.11 -9.15 11.29
CA LYS A 88 14.75 -8.50 12.45
C LYS A 88 14.16 -9.03 13.76
N PRO A 89 14.99 -9.29 14.79
CA PRO A 89 14.48 -9.72 16.10
C PRO A 89 13.59 -8.63 16.70
N PHE A 90 12.59 -9.02 17.50
CA PHE A 90 11.65 -8.05 18.08
C PHE A 90 12.33 -7.00 18.98
N SER A 91 13.43 -7.37 19.65
CA SER A 91 14.26 -6.46 20.45
C SER A 91 14.70 -5.22 19.67
N TYR A 92 15.03 -5.36 18.38
CA TYR A 92 15.37 -4.23 17.50
C TYR A 92 14.30 -3.14 17.51
N TYR A 93 13.01 -3.53 17.48
CA TYR A 93 11.90 -2.61 17.46
C TYR A 93 11.58 -2.05 18.84
N LEU A 94 11.74 -2.88 19.88
CA LEU A 94 11.58 -2.43 21.27
C LEU A 94 12.58 -1.33 21.59
N ASP A 95 13.85 -1.50 21.26
CA ASP A 95 14.88 -0.49 21.55
C ASP A 95 14.58 0.81 20.80
N LYS A 96 14.19 0.69 19.52
CA LYS A 96 13.91 1.82 18.62
C LYS A 96 12.66 2.61 18.99
N PHE A 97 11.64 1.96 19.55
CA PHE A 97 10.33 2.57 19.85
C PHE A 97 9.93 2.46 21.33
N SER A 98 10.89 2.18 22.22
CA SER A 98 10.73 1.92 23.66
C SER A 98 9.92 3.00 24.39
N GLN A 99 10.13 4.27 24.03
CA GLN A 99 9.46 5.42 24.66
C GLN A 99 8.04 5.67 24.13
N SER A 100 7.61 4.96 23.09
CA SER A 100 6.28 5.15 22.52
C SER A 100 5.24 4.36 23.32
N ALA A 101 4.66 5.00 24.35
CA ALA A 101 3.54 4.45 25.11
C ALA A 101 2.48 3.87 24.16
N ILE A 102 1.93 2.70 24.51
CA ILE A 102 0.87 2.05 23.73
C ILE A 102 -0.38 2.91 23.87
N ASN A 103 -0.53 3.85 22.94
CA ASN A 103 -1.72 4.66 22.91
C ASN A 103 -2.84 3.84 22.26
N LYS A 104 -3.88 3.51 23.02
CA LYS A 104 -5.09 2.82 22.54
C LYS A 104 -5.68 3.50 21.30
N TYR A 105 -5.51 4.82 21.17
CA TYR A 105 -5.94 5.56 20.00
C TYR A 105 -5.16 5.14 18.74
N VAL A 106 -3.84 4.90 18.80
CA VAL A 106 -3.05 4.46 17.63
C VAL A 106 -3.54 3.13 17.10
N LYS A 107 -3.96 2.20 17.97
CA LYS A 107 -4.56 0.91 17.58
C LYS A 107 -5.87 1.11 16.83
N ILE A 108 -6.74 2.01 17.29
CA ILE A 108 -8.00 2.39 16.61
C ILE A 108 -7.71 3.05 15.27
N TRP A 109 -6.74 3.95 15.21
CA TRP A 109 -6.32 4.60 13.96
C TRP A 109 -5.87 3.57 12.92
N MET A 110 -5.04 2.59 13.30
CA MET A 110 -4.52 1.59 12.36
C MET A 110 -5.55 0.54 11.93
N LEU A 111 -6.47 0.15 12.80
CA LEU A 111 -7.46 -0.89 12.47
C LEU A 111 -8.74 -0.35 11.84
N ILE A 112 -9.12 0.90 12.14
CA ILE A 112 -10.38 1.50 11.67
C ILE A 112 -10.08 2.62 10.70
N VAL A 113 -9.29 3.63 11.11
CA VAL A 113 -9.11 4.82 10.27
C VAL A 113 -8.31 4.53 9.01
N PHE A 114 -7.28 3.68 9.07
CA PHE A 114 -6.48 3.31 7.90
C PHE A 114 -7.32 2.66 6.79
N PRO A 115 -8.14 1.62 7.06
CA PRO A 115 -9.05 1.07 6.06
C PRO A 115 -10.01 2.10 5.44
N PHE A 116 -10.60 2.99 6.25
CA PHE A 116 -11.48 4.04 5.73
C PHE A 116 -10.70 5.07 4.89
N LEU A 117 -9.54 5.51 5.35
CA LEU A 117 -8.68 6.43 4.63
C LEU A 117 -8.21 5.83 3.29
N PHE A 118 -7.88 4.55 3.28
CA PHE A 118 -7.61 3.80 2.07
C PHE A 118 -8.82 3.77 1.14
N LEU A 119 -10.00 3.43 1.65
CA LEU A 119 -11.23 3.44 0.85
C LEU A 119 -11.51 4.83 0.23
N PHE A 120 -11.36 5.91 1.00
CA PHE A 120 -11.49 7.27 0.50
C PHE A 120 -10.44 7.62 -0.55
N LEU A 121 -9.17 7.24 -0.33
CA LEU A 121 -8.11 7.43 -1.32
C LEU A 121 -8.43 6.68 -2.62
N THR A 122 -8.90 5.43 -2.55
CA THR A 122 -9.33 4.69 -3.75
C THR A 122 -10.43 5.43 -4.48
N MET A 123 -11.43 5.96 -3.77
CA MET A 123 -12.50 6.75 -4.40
C MET A 123 -11.96 8.02 -5.06
N ILE A 124 -11.06 8.75 -4.39
CA ILE A 124 -10.45 9.96 -4.96
C ILE A 124 -9.64 9.60 -6.21
N PHE A 125 -8.79 8.57 -6.15
CA PHE A 125 -8.04 8.10 -7.32
C PHE A 125 -8.96 7.66 -8.44
N TYR A 126 -10.04 6.93 -8.13
CA TYR A 126 -11.02 6.48 -9.10
C TYR A 126 -11.73 7.66 -9.78
N VAL A 127 -12.17 8.67 -9.02
CA VAL A 127 -12.78 9.89 -9.57
C VAL A 127 -11.77 10.70 -10.36
N HIS A 128 -10.51 10.77 -9.92
CA HIS A 128 -9.49 11.52 -10.67
C HIS A 128 -9.13 10.84 -12.00
N LEU A 129 -9.07 9.50 -12.01
CA LEU A 129 -8.81 8.72 -13.21
C LEU A 129 -10.02 8.72 -14.15
N PHE A 130 -11.23 8.49 -13.64
CA PHE A 130 -12.42 8.15 -14.42
C PHE A 130 -13.56 9.17 -14.33
N GLY A 131 -13.38 10.29 -13.62
CA GLY A 131 -14.43 11.28 -13.37
C GLY A 131 -15.01 11.89 -14.65
N GLY A 132 -14.19 12.05 -15.69
CA GLY A 132 -14.66 12.49 -17.02
C GLY A 132 -15.65 11.50 -17.66
N MET A 133 -15.39 10.19 -17.55
CA MET A 133 -16.32 9.16 -18.05
C MET A 133 -17.59 9.02 -17.19
N ILE A 134 -17.48 9.15 -15.86
CA ILE A 134 -18.61 8.92 -14.94
C ILE A 134 -19.63 10.07 -15.00
N LEU A 135 -19.16 11.30 -15.18
CA LEU A 135 -20.01 12.50 -15.08
C LEU A 135 -20.54 12.98 -16.43
N GLY A 136 -20.19 12.31 -17.54
CA GLY A 136 -20.67 12.64 -18.89
C GLY A 136 -20.43 14.10 -19.30
N LYS A 137 -19.43 14.75 -18.69
CA LYS A 137 -19.09 16.17 -18.83
C LYS A 137 -17.58 16.30 -18.95
N GLU A 138 -17.12 17.36 -19.61
CA GLU A 138 -15.72 17.79 -19.77
C GLU A 138 -15.04 18.19 -18.44
N ILE A 139 -15.33 17.49 -17.34
CA ILE A 139 -14.42 17.51 -16.20
C ILE A 139 -13.20 16.76 -16.68
N ILE A 140 -12.06 17.43 -16.72
CA ILE A 140 -10.76 16.90 -17.15
C ILE A 140 -10.35 15.80 -16.17
N GLY A 141 -10.95 14.63 -16.32
CA GLY A 141 -10.41 13.38 -15.83
C GLY A 141 -9.30 12.94 -16.77
N ILE A 142 -8.32 12.19 -16.26
CA ILE A 142 -7.23 11.68 -17.10
C ILE A 142 -7.76 10.70 -18.17
N PHE A 143 -8.99 10.19 -18.03
CA PHE A 143 -9.79 9.59 -19.10
C PHE A 143 -11.01 10.49 -19.40
N SER A 144 -10.86 11.44 -20.32
CA SER A 144 -11.98 12.03 -21.07
C SER A 144 -11.82 11.59 -22.53
N ASN A 145 -12.79 10.86 -23.07
CA ASN A 145 -12.88 10.62 -24.52
C ASN A 145 -13.16 11.93 -25.25
#